data_AF-A0A7X1NPD9-F1
#
_entry.id   AF-A0A7X1NPD9-F1
#
_cell.length_a   1.000
_cell.length_b   1.000
_cell.length_c   1.000
_cell.angle_alpha   90.00
_cell.angle_beta   90.00
_cell.angle_gamma   90.00
#
_symmetry.space_group_name_H-M   'P 1'
#
loop_
_entity.id
_entity.type
_entity.pdbx_description
1 polymer ?
#
loop_
_entity_poly.entity_id
_entity_poly.type
_entity_poly.pdbx_seq_one_letter_code
_entity_poly.pdbx_strand_id
1 'polypeptide(L)'
;MTDGRPQRALMIAAVGRVGLAPEDVWRTGLLLGGTLSLPDVREYLHQRLDLPAPESDILAAAVNTLLRGTGMNLAVPPMAEDAPEGSGGGIGDLGADAAFLLTDEEQEQQRLEAVRRTSLLDTEPEERFDAITRRAHERFRSSSVIVTLLDEHRQFLKSAIGPVEQNMPRTRSFCDTTIRESVPVIVEDAFDDPRFRWNPLVLGDPFIRFYAGHPLRSPDGWAVGTLCVIDQEPRTFDAEDEADFHAMALEVQAQLNA
;
A
#
# COMPACT_ATOMS: atom_id res chain seq x y z
N MET A 1 -32.16 -1.69 3.96
CA MET A 1 -31.52 -2.87 4.57
C MET A 1 -30.04 -2.72 4.32
N THR A 2 -29.31 -2.27 5.33
CA THR A 2 -27.87 -2.02 5.27
C THR A 2 -27.15 -3.35 5.00
N ASP A 3 -26.27 -3.39 4.01
CA ASP A 3 -25.51 -4.59 3.64
C ASP A 3 -24.50 -4.91 4.75
N GLY A 4 -24.76 -5.94 5.56
CA GLY A 4 -23.92 -6.33 6.71
C GLY A 4 -22.62 -7.06 6.33
N ARG A 5 -22.38 -7.30 5.04
CA ARG A 5 -21.18 -7.98 4.53
C ARG A 5 -19.84 -7.34 4.96
N PRO A 6 -19.68 -6.00 4.96
CA PRO A 6 -18.41 -5.37 5.34
C PRO A 6 -18.05 -5.60 6.81
N GLN A 7 -19.04 -5.49 7.71
CA GLN A 7 -18.83 -5.73 9.15
C GLN A 7 -18.42 -7.17 9.42
N ARG A 8 -19.10 -8.13 8.77
CA ARG A 8 -18.80 -9.56 8.90
C ARG A 8 -17.38 -9.89 8.43
N ALA A 9 -16.97 -9.35 7.29
CA ALA A 9 -15.63 -9.56 6.74
C ALA A 9 -14.54 -9.06 7.71
N LEU A 10 -14.72 -7.85 8.26
CA LEU A 10 -13.81 -7.26 9.26
C LEU A 10 -13.72 -8.14 10.52
N MET A 11 -14.85 -8.66 10.99
CA MET A 11 -14.90 -9.52 12.16
C MET A 11 -14.15 -10.83 11.97
N ILE A 12 -14.35 -11.50 10.82
CA ILE A 12 -13.65 -12.76 10.48
C ILE A 12 -12.14 -12.53 10.40
N ALA A 13 -11.72 -11.43 9.76
CA ALA A 13 -10.31 -11.08 9.65
C ALA A 13 -9.67 -10.81 11.03
N ALA A 14 -10.34 -10.06 11.89
CA ALA A 14 -9.89 -9.79 13.26
C ALA A 14 -9.71 -11.08 14.07
N VAL A 15 -10.70 -11.98 14.00
CA VAL A 15 -10.68 -13.27 14.71
C VAL A 15 -9.55 -14.15 14.20
N GLY A 16 -9.38 -14.28 12.87
CA GLY A 16 -8.35 -15.11 12.27
C GLY A 16 -6.92 -14.64 12.58
N ARG A 17 -6.66 -13.33 12.56
CA ARG A 17 -5.32 -12.76 12.71
C ARG A 17 -4.78 -12.82 14.14
N VAL A 18 -5.65 -12.66 15.13
CA VAL A 18 -5.30 -12.78 16.56
C VAL A 18 -5.35 -14.23 17.03
N GLY A 19 -5.94 -15.13 16.23
CA GLY A 19 -6.24 -16.48 16.67
C GLY A 19 -7.27 -16.51 17.79
N LEU A 20 -8.25 -15.59 17.75
CA LEU A 20 -9.35 -15.61 18.71
C LEU A 20 -10.15 -16.89 18.52
N ALA A 21 -10.34 -17.62 19.60
CA ALA A 21 -11.19 -18.81 19.58
C ALA A 21 -12.66 -18.37 19.42
N PRO A 22 -13.46 -19.03 18.55
CA PRO A 22 -14.90 -18.75 18.44
C PRO A 22 -15.63 -18.83 19.79
N GLU A 23 -15.12 -19.64 20.72
CA GLU A 23 -15.60 -19.78 22.10
C GLU A 23 -15.45 -18.49 22.90
N ASP A 24 -14.36 -17.74 22.70
CA ASP A 24 -14.10 -16.49 23.42
C ASP A 24 -14.93 -15.35 22.85
N VAL A 25 -15.10 -15.31 21.52
CA VAL A 25 -16.01 -14.39 20.83
C VAL A 25 -17.45 -14.64 21.32
N TRP A 26 -17.89 -15.89 21.34
CA TRP A 26 -19.20 -16.29 21.83
C TRP A 26 -19.40 -15.93 23.32
N ARG A 27 -18.44 -16.28 24.19
CA ARG A 27 -18.52 -15.99 25.64
C ARG A 27 -18.61 -14.48 25.89
N THR A 28 -17.82 -13.69 25.17
CA THR A 28 -17.85 -12.23 25.29
C THR A 28 -19.16 -11.65 24.72
N GLY A 29 -19.66 -12.19 23.61
CA GLY A 29 -20.95 -11.82 23.05
C GLY A 29 -22.12 -12.08 24.01
N LEU A 30 -22.12 -13.20 24.73
CA LEU A 30 -23.11 -13.48 25.79
C LEU A 30 -23.06 -12.45 26.91
N LEU A 31 -21.86 -12.04 27.34
CA LEU A 31 -21.70 -11.01 28.38
C LEU A 31 -22.23 -9.63 27.94
N LEU A 32 -22.21 -9.37 26.63
CA LEU A 32 -22.74 -8.15 26.02
C LEU A 32 -24.24 -8.24 25.67
N GLY A 33 -24.93 -9.31 26.09
CA GLY A 33 -26.37 -9.47 25.92
C GLY A 33 -26.79 -10.24 24.65
N GLY A 34 -25.85 -10.88 23.96
CA GLY A 34 -26.14 -11.73 22.80
C GLY A 34 -26.91 -13.00 23.17
N THR A 35 -27.70 -13.50 22.21
CA THR A 35 -28.53 -14.71 22.38
C THR A 35 -28.08 -15.88 21.51
N LEU A 36 -27.03 -15.69 20.71
CA LEU A 36 -26.52 -16.68 19.77
C LEU A 36 -25.90 -17.90 20.46
N SER A 37 -26.10 -19.07 19.85
CA SER A 37 -25.38 -20.27 20.26
C SER A 37 -23.96 -20.29 19.68
N LEU A 38 -23.05 -21.04 20.30
CA LEU A 38 -21.68 -21.21 19.76
C LEU A 38 -21.67 -21.78 18.32
N PRO A 39 -22.51 -22.76 17.95
CA PRO A 39 -22.68 -23.15 16.55
C PRO A 39 -23.03 -22.00 15.61
N ASP A 40 -23.96 -21.12 16.00
CA ASP A 40 -24.37 -19.97 15.17
C ASP A 40 -23.20 -19.01 14.95
N VAL A 41 -22.42 -18.73 16.01
CA VAL A 41 -21.22 -17.89 15.90
C VAL A 41 -20.19 -18.51 14.95
N ARG A 42 -19.98 -19.83 15.01
CA ARG A 42 -19.06 -20.53 14.08
C ARG A 42 -19.56 -20.48 12.64
N GLU A 43 -20.83 -20.78 12.39
CA GLU A 43 -21.41 -20.71 11.05
C GLU A 43 -21.39 -19.28 10.50
N TYR A 44 -21.59 -18.28 11.37
CA TYR A 44 -21.48 -16.89 11.01
C TYR A 44 -20.03 -16.50 10.64
N LEU A 45 -19.02 -16.90 11.43
CA LEU A 45 -17.61 -16.67 11.12
C LEU A 45 -17.12 -17.48 9.89
N HIS A 46 -17.76 -18.61 9.58
CA HIS A 46 -17.47 -19.41 8.39
C HIS A 46 -18.22 -18.98 7.13
N GLN A 47 -18.91 -17.84 7.16
CA GLN A 47 -19.65 -17.33 6.00
C GLN A 47 -20.88 -18.17 5.59
N ARG A 48 -21.43 -18.98 6.52
CA ARG A 48 -22.50 -19.96 6.26
C ARG A 48 -23.86 -19.60 6.84
N LEU A 49 -23.91 -18.65 7.77
CA LEU A 49 -25.14 -18.13 8.39
C LEU A 49 -25.19 -16.61 8.31
N ASP A 50 -26.28 -15.98 7.91
CA ASP A 50 -26.45 -14.53 8.02
C ASP A 50 -27.16 -14.18 9.32
N LEU A 51 -26.71 -13.12 9.99
CA LEU A 51 -27.27 -12.66 11.25
C LEU A 51 -28.00 -11.32 11.10
N PRO A 52 -29.03 -11.05 11.91
CA PRO A 52 -29.63 -9.73 11.98
C PRO A 52 -28.66 -8.72 12.63
N ALA A 53 -28.90 -7.43 12.39
CA ALA A 53 -28.02 -6.35 12.84
C ALA A 53 -27.74 -6.34 14.36
N PRO A 54 -28.75 -6.51 15.25
CA PRO A 54 -28.50 -6.53 16.69
C PRO A 54 -27.51 -7.62 17.11
N GLU A 55 -27.65 -8.82 16.57
CA GLU A 55 -26.81 -9.96 16.88
C GLU A 55 -25.41 -9.82 16.29
N SER A 56 -25.31 -9.29 15.07
CA SER A 56 -24.02 -9.02 14.43
C SER A 56 -23.23 -7.91 15.14
N ASP A 57 -23.91 -6.86 15.61
CA ASP A 57 -23.30 -5.75 16.35
C ASP A 57 -22.78 -6.18 17.73
N ILE A 58 -23.50 -7.08 18.39
CA ILE A 58 -23.04 -7.68 19.64
C ILE A 58 -21.76 -8.50 19.42
N LEU A 59 -21.67 -9.26 18.32
CA LEU A 59 -20.44 -9.99 17.98
C LEU A 59 -19.29 -9.05 17.60
N ALA A 60 -19.56 -7.97 16.85
CA ALA A 60 -18.58 -6.93 16.55
C ALA A 60 -18.03 -6.28 17.84
N ALA A 61 -18.91 -5.92 18.78
CA ALA A 61 -18.53 -5.38 20.08
C ALA A 61 -17.73 -6.40 20.93
N ALA A 62 -18.06 -7.68 20.84
CA ALA A 62 -17.33 -8.76 21.50
C ALA A 62 -15.91 -8.88 20.96
N VAL A 63 -15.74 -8.90 19.64
CA VAL A 63 -14.43 -8.91 18.98
C VAL A 63 -13.63 -7.66 19.36
N ASN A 64 -14.20 -6.46 19.28
CA ASN A 64 -13.52 -5.23 19.69
C ASN A 64 -13.06 -5.27 21.16
N THR A 65 -13.83 -5.88 22.04
CA THR A 65 -13.47 -6.03 23.45
C THR A 65 -12.27 -6.95 23.62
N LEU A 66 -12.23 -8.07 22.90
CA LEU A 66 -11.10 -8.99 22.91
C LEU A 66 -9.84 -8.36 22.29
N LEU A 67 -10.00 -7.55 21.25
CA LEU A 67 -8.90 -6.85 20.59
C LEU A 67 -8.20 -5.82 21.50
N ARG A 68 -8.92 -5.15 22.40
CA ARG A 68 -8.32 -4.15 23.33
C ARG A 68 -7.20 -4.73 24.20
N GLY A 69 -7.19 -6.05 24.45
CA GLY A 69 -6.13 -6.74 25.19
C GLY A 69 -4.89 -7.10 24.38
N THR A 70 -4.89 -6.86 23.06
CA THR A 70 -3.86 -7.36 22.11
C THR A 70 -2.90 -6.27 21.60
N GLY A 71 -3.17 -5.00 21.91
CA GLY A 71 -2.36 -3.86 21.44
C GLY A 71 -2.58 -3.48 19.97
N MET A 72 -3.51 -4.13 19.26
CA MET A 72 -3.84 -3.77 17.88
C MET A 72 -4.87 -2.64 17.80
N ASN A 73 -4.68 -1.71 16.85
CA ASN A 73 -5.63 -0.64 16.54
C ASN A 73 -6.59 -1.06 15.42
N LEU A 74 -7.43 -2.06 15.69
CA LEU A 74 -8.47 -2.56 14.77
C LEU A 74 -9.84 -2.44 15.45
N ALA A 75 -10.83 -1.90 14.74
CA ALA A 75 -12.19 -1.76 15.24
C ALA A 75 -13.22 -2.22 14.18
N VAL A 76 -14.10 -3.12 14.59
CA VAL A 76 -15.27 -3.57 13.81
C VAL A 76 -16.43 -2.61 14.10
N PRO A 77 -16.92 -1.81 13.14
CA PRO A 77 -18.01 -0.85 13.36
C PRO A 77 -19.37 -1.55 13.52
N PRO A 78 -20.40 -0.93 14.14
CA PRO A 78 -21.78 -1.46 14.17
C PRO A 78 -22.45 -1.37 12.77
N MET A 79 -23.55 -2.10 12.56
CA MET A 79 -24.36 -2.12 11.35
C MET A 79 -25.30 -0.93 11.23
N ALA A 80 -25.67 -0.29 12.35
CA ALA A 80 -26.64 0.81 12.40
C ALA A 80 -25.98 2.21 12.23
N GLU A 81 -26.60 3.01 11.35
CA GLU A 81 -26.21 4.34 10.86
C GLU A 81 -26.24 5.46 11.93
N ASP A 82 -25.27 5.51 12.83
CA ASP A 82 -24.92 6.75 13.56
C ASP A 82 -23.45 7.14 13.32
N ALA A 83 -22.99 6.94 12.08
CA ALA A 83 -21.80 7.62 11.57
C ALA A 83 -22.21 9.05 11.13
N PRO A 84 -21.48 10.11 11.52
CA PRO A 84 -21.78 11.45 11.04
C PRO A 84 -21.72 11.46 9.52
N GLU A 85 -22.77 11.99 8.87
CA GLU A 85 -22.86 12.12 7.42
C GLU A 85 -21.63 12.86 6.88
N GLY A 86 -20.74 12.11 6.23
CA GLY A 86 -19.55 12.60 5.55
C GLY A 86 -19.08 11.58 4.54
N SER A 87 -19.49 11.79 3.28
CA SER A 87 -19.03 11.17 2.02
C SER A 87 -19.08 9.64 1.90
N GLY A 88 -19.62 9.14 0.78
CA GLY A 88 -19.81 7.72 0.53
C GLY A 88 -18.52 6.89 0.58
N GLY A 89 -18.33 6.14 1.66
CA GLY A 89 -17.19 5.25 1.86
C GLY A 89 -17.51 3.82 1.43
N GLY A 90 -17.13 3.45 0.20
CA GLY A 90 -16.90 2.04 -0.14
C GLY A 90 -15.59 1.54 0.51
N ILE A 91 -15.28 0.25 0.38
CA ILE A 91 -14.02 -0.35 0.89
C ILE A 91 -12.77 0.43 0.39
N GLY A 92 -12.85 1.12 -0.75
CA GLY A 92 -11.79 1.98 -1.28
C GLY A 92 -11.43 3.22 -0.43
N ASP A 93 -12.29 3.65 0.50
CA ASP A 93 -12.06 4.82 1.35
C ASP A 93 -11.22 4.50 2.61
N LEU A 94 -10.96 3.20 2.86
CA LEU A 94 -10.15 2.74 3.99
C LEU A 94 -8.64 2.80 3.72
N GLY A 95 -8.24 3.26 2.53
CA GLY A 95 -6.84 3.35 2.12
C GLY A 95 -6.11 2.00 2.04
N ALA A 96 -4.80 2.07 1.84
CA ALA A 96 -3.93 0.91 1.69
C ALA A 96 -3.79 0.08 2.97
N ASP A 97 -4.10 0.64 4.14
CA ASP A 97 -4.09 -0.09 5.41
C ASP A 97 -5.15 -1.20 5.46
N ALA A 98 -6.22 -1.07 4.67
CA ALA A 98 -7.26 -2.07 4.48
C ALA A 98 -7.06 -2.92 3.21
N ALA A 99 -5.94 -2.77 2.50
CA ALA A 99 -5.69 -3.49 1.25
C ALA A 99 -5.81 -5.01 1.40
N PHE A 100 -5.54 -5.56 2.58
CA PHE A 100 -5.68 -7.00 2.88
C PHE A 100 -7.13 -7.53 2.78
N LEU A 101 -8.13 -6.65 2.70
CA LEU A 101 -9.54 -6.99 2.48
C LEU A 101 -9.90 -7.13 1.00
N LEU A 102 -9.01 -6.68 0.11
CA LEU A 102 -9.21 -6.61 -1.33
C LEU A 102 -8.42 -7.73 -2.03
N THR A 103 -8.97 -8.25 -3.13
CA THR A 103 -8.21 -9.09 -4.06
C THR A 103 -7.07 -8.29 -4.70
N ASP A 104 -6.06 -8.97 -5.25
CA ASP A 104 -4.93 -8.31 -5.92
C ASP A 104 -5.40 -7.38 -7.05
N GLU A 105 -6.45 -7.76 -7.78
CA GLU A 105 -7.05 -6.94 -8.83
C GLU A 105 -7.70 -5.67 -8.26
N GLU A 106 -8.46 -5.79 -7.18
CA GLU A 106 -9.08 -4.64 -6.52
C GLU A 106 -8.05 -3.71 -5.88
N GLN A 107 -6.99 -4.25 -5.27
CA GLN A 107 -5.88 -3.46 -4.74
C GLN A 107 -5.20 -2.66 -5.85
N GLU A 108 -4.94 -3.29 -6.99
CA GLU A 108 -4.35 -2.59 -8.14
C GLU A 108 -5.30 -1.53 -8.69
N GLN A 109 -6.61 -1.78 -8.76
CA GLN A 109 -7.58 -0.76 -9.18
C GLN A 109 -7.58 0.44 -8.22
N GLN A 110 -7.58 0.21 -6.90
CA GLN A 110 -7.51 1.28 -5.91
C GLN A 110 -6.20 2.08 -6.01
N ARG A 111 -5.08 1.40 -6.24
CA ARG A 111 -3.79 2.04 -6.49
C ARG A 111 -3.82 2.89 -7.76
N LEU A 112 -4.40 2.40 -8.86
CA LEU A 112 -4.55 3.14 -10.12
C LEU A 112 -5.48 4.35 -9.96
N GLU A 113 -6.57 4.22 -9.21
CA GLU A 113 -7.42 5.36 -8.84
C GLU A 113 -6.65 6.39 -8.02
N ALA A 114 -5.82 5.97 -7.08
CA ALA A 114 -4.93 6.86 -6.33
C ALA A 114 -3.93 7.58 -7.25
N VAL A 115 -3.32 6.88 -8.23
CA VAL A 115 -2.45 7.49 -9.24
C VAL A 115 -3.22 8.55 -10.05
N ARG A 116 -4.42 8.24 -10.52
CA ARG A 116 -5.26 9.19 -11.29
C ARG A 116 -5.61 10.42 -10.48
N ARG A 117 -5.91 10.28 -9.18
CA ARG A 117 -6.23 11.39 -8.28
C ARG A 117 -5.08 12.39 -8.09
N THR A 118 -3.83 11.97 -8.31
CA THR A 118 -2.68 12.89 -8.32
C THR A 118 -2.83 13.98 -9.38
N SER A 119 -3.55 13.70 -10.48
CA SER A 119 -3.67 14.58 -11.65
C SER A 119 -2.31 14.99 -12.26
N LEU A 120 -1.26 14.20 -12.03
CA LEU A 120 0.10 14.47 -12.49
C LEU A 120 0.50 13.66 -13.74
N LEU A 121 -0.27 12.63 -14.12
CA LEU A 121 0.00 11.88 -15.35
C LEU A 121 -0.13 12.78 -16.58
N ASP A 122 0.80 12.65 -17.52
CA ASP A 122 0.84 13.39 -18.80
C ASP A 122 0.86 14.93 -18.65
N THR A 123 1.29 15.41 -17.49
CA THR A 123 1.50 16.84 -17.24
C THR A 123 2.92 17.25 -17.60
N GLU A 124 3.11 18.54 -17.86
CA GLU A 124 4.44 19.11 -18.10
C GLU A 124 5.38 18.92 -16.89
N PRO A 125 6.71 18.99 -17.10
CA PRO A 125 7.68 19.04 -16.01
C PRO A 125 7.39 20.18 -15.03
N GLU A 126 7.67 19.96 -13.75
CA GLU A 126 7.45 20.96 -12.70
C GLU A 126 8.68 21.10 -11.79
N GLU A 127 9.12 22.34 -11.59
CA GLU A 127 10.34 22.66 -10.84
C GLU A 127 10.33 22.10 -9.41
N ARG A 128 9.15 21.94 -8.79
CA ARG A 128 9.02 21.35 -7.44
C ARG A 128 9.54 19.90 -7.38
N PHE A 129 9.43 19.14 -8.46
CA PHE A 129 10.00 17.79 -8.56
C PHE A 129 11.44 17.84 -9.08
N ASP A 130 11.70 18.67 -10.10
CA ASP A 130 13.03 18.79 -10.71
C ASP A 130 14.11 19.26 -9.73
N ALA A 131 13.78 20.15 -8.82
CA ALA A 131 14.69 20.61 -7.77
C ALA A 131 15.13 19.45 -6.84
N ILE A 132 14.22 18.52 -6.53
CA ILE A 132 14.52 17.36 -5.67
C ILE A 132 15.34 16.33 -6.43
N THR A 133 14.95 16.00 -7.67
CA THR A 133 15.71 15.11 -8.55
C THR A 133 17.15 15.60 -8.74
N ARG A 134 17.35 16.91 -8.92
CA ARG A 134 18.67 17.56 -9.04
C ARG A 134 19.50 17.41 -7.76
N ARG A 135 18.92 17.69 -6.60
CA ARG A 135 19.59 17.51 -5.30
C ARG A 135 19.98 16.05 -5.06
N ALA A 136 19.09 15.12 -5.35
CA ALA A 136 19.37 13.68 -5.24
C ALA A 136 20.51 13.27 -6.17
N HIS A 137 20.46 13.70 -7.44
CA HIS A 137 21.52 13.41 -8.42
C HIS A 137 22.88 13.96 -7.96
N GLU A 138 22.93 15.18 -7.40
CA GLU A 138 24.15 15.77 -6.85
C GLU A 138 24.65 15.05 -5.60
N ARG A 139 23.74 14.65 -4.68
CA ARG A 139 24.08 13.96 -3.43
C ARG A 139 24.62 12.55 -3.66
N PHE A 140 23.98 11.78 -4.53
CA PHE A 140 24.36 10.39 -4.81
C PHE A 140 25.37 10.27 -5.95
N ARG A 141 25.55 11.32 -6.76
CA ARG A 141 26.42 11.32 -7.95
C ARG A 141 26.13 10.13 -8.86
N SER A 142 24.86 9.77 -8.98
CA SER A 142 24.41 8.64 -9.79
C SER A 142 24.32 9.00 -11.27
N SER A 143 24.27 8.01 -12.15
CA SER A 143 24.02 8.27 -13.58
C SER A 143 22.62 8.84 -13.82
N SER A 144 21.65 8.44 -13.00
CA SER A 144 20.26 8.87 -13.16
C SER A 144 19.50 8.95 -11.84
N VAL A 145 18.55 9.88 -11.79
CA VAL A 145 17.54 9.98 -10.73
C VAL A 145 16.20 10.29 -11.38
N ILE A 146 15.14 9.64 -10.88
CA ILE A 146 13.83 9.70 -11.50
C ILE A 146 12.74 9.77 -10.43
N VAL A 147 11.77 10.66 -10.63
CA VAL A 147 10.45 10.61 -9.97
C VAL A 147 9.47 10.03 -10.99
N THR A 148 8.88 8.89 -10.68
CA THR A 148 7.97 8.16 -11.58
C THR A 148 6.59 8.01 -10.98
N LEU A 149 5.55 8.10 -11.80
CA LEU A 149 4.20 7.63 -11.50
C LEU A 149 3.94 6.35 -12.29
N LEU A 150 3.37 5.33 -11.62
CA LEU A 150 3.17 4.02 -12.21
C LEU A 150 1.70 3.83 -12.59
N ASP A 151 1.42 4.00 -13.87
CA ASP A 151 0.11 3.74 -14.48
C ASP A 151 -0.08 2.24 -14.80
N GLU A 152 -1.22 1.87 -15.38
CA GLU A 152 -1.57 0.48 -15.67
C GLU A 152 -0.56 -0.20 -16.61
N HIS A 153 -0.04 0.54 -17.59
CA HIS A 153 0.78 -0.04 -18.66
C HIS A 153 2.20 0.53 -18.76
N ARG A 154 2.45 1.70 -18.16
CA ARG A 154 3.71 2.44 -18.35
C ARG A 154 4.19 3.11 -17.06
N GLN A 155 5.49 3.38 -17.01
CA GLN A 155 6.05 4.35 -16.09
C GLN A 155 6.03 5.74 -16.74
N PHE A 156 5.38 6.70 -16.11
CA PHE A 156 5.42 8.10 -16.50
C PHE A 156 6.48 8.81 -15.66
N LEU A 157 7.51 9.40 -16.29
CA LEU A 157 8.55 10.09 -15.54
C LEU A 157 8.12 11.54 -15.31
N LYS A 158 7.76 11.86 -14.07
CA LYS A 158 7.36 13.23 -13.68
C LYS A 158 8.55 14.17 -13.62
N SER A 159 9.71 13.62 -13.26
CA SER A 159 11.00 14.31 -13.27
C SER A 159 12.09 13.29 -13.51
N ALA A 160 13.12 13.66 -14.28
CA ALA A 160 14.19 12.77 -14.66
C ALA A 160 15.49 13.54 -14.92
N ILE A 161 16.61 12.99 -14.45
CA ILE A 161 17.97 13.38 -14.84
C ILE A 161 18.72 12.11 -15.23
N GLY A 162 19.51 12.18 -16.31
CA GLY A 162 20.33 11.08 -16.81
C GLY A 162 19.77 10.38 -18.06
N PRO A 163 20.46 9.36 -18.58
CA PRO A 163 20.06 8.63 -19.79
C PRO A 163 18.89 7.68 -19.49
N VAL A 164 17.67 8.22 -19.45
CA VAL A 164 16.45 7.45 -19.15
C VAL A 164 15.40 7.63 -20.23
N GLU A 165 14.78 6.53 -20.65
CA GLU A 165 13.70 6.55 -21.64
C GLU A 165 12.35 6.80 -20.97
N GLN A 166 11.58 7.73 -21.54
CA GLN A 166 10.20 8.00 -21.15
C GLN A 166 9.27 6.85 -21.57
N ASN A 167 8.18 6.65 -20.81
CA ASN A 167 7.09 5.72 -21.14
C ASN A 167 7.48 4.25 -21.30
N MET A 168 8.52 3.80 -20.61
CA MET A 168 8.94 2.40 -20.62
C MET A 168 7.83 1.49 -20.05
N PRO A 169 7.62 0.27 -20.60
CA PRO A 169 6.64 -0.67 -20.10
C PRO A 169 6.85 -0.97 -18.61
N ARG A 170 5.77 -0.90 -17.82
CA ARG A 170 5.81 -1.12 -16.37
C ARG A 170 6.42 -2.47 -16.00
N THR A 171 6.08 -3.53 -16.74
CA THR A 171 6.52 -4.91 -16.50
C THR A 171 8.03 -5.12 -16.61
N ARG A 172 8.78 -4.16 -17.18
CA ARG A 172 10.25 -4.23 -17.28
C ARG A 172 10.95 -3.38 -16.23
N SER A 173 10.21 -2.54 -15.51
CA SER A 173 10.75 -1.53 -14.60
C SER A 173 11.10 -2.12 -13.24
N PHE A 174 12.20 -1.64 -12.65
CA PHE A 174 12.49 -1.88 -11.23
C PHE A 174 11.45 -1.22 -10.32
N CYS A 175 10.90 -0.09 -10.76
CA CYS A 175 9.88 0.65 -10.03
C CYS A 175 8.61 -0.18 -9.78
N ASP A 176 8.23 -1.09 -10.69
CA ASP A 176 7.10 -2.00 -10.48
C ASP A 176 7.34 -2.94 -9.28
N THR A 177 8.59 -3.39 -9.09
CA THR A 177 8.94 -4.16 -7.90
C THR A 177 8.84 -3.28 -6.66
N THR A 178 9.41 -2.07 -6.71
CA THR A 178 9.42 -1.13 -5.58
C THR A 178 8.02 -0.76 -5.08
N ILE A 179 7.03 -0.53 -5.96
CA ILE A 179 5.67 -0.18 -5.50
C ILE A 179 4.91 -1.35 -4.87
N ARG A 180 5.35 -2.60 -5.10
CA ARG A 180 4.79 -3.79 -4.46
C ARG A 180 5.36 -4.01 -3.06
N GLU A 181 6.48 -3.38 -2.74
CA GLU A 181 7.14 -3.48 -1.45
C GLU A 181 6.64 -2.39 -0.49
N SER A 182 6.66 -2.70 0.81
CA SER A 182 6.31 -1.72 1.85
C SER A 182 7.46 -0.77 2.19
N VAL A 183 8.69 -1.18 1.86
CA VAL A 183 9.97 -0.55 2.23
C VAL A 183 10.79 -0.20 0.98
N PRO A 184 11.82 0.65 1.10
CA PRO A 184 12.74 0.92 -0.01
C PRO A 184 13.41 -0.36 -0.52
N VAL A 185 13.61 -0.42 -1.84
CA VAL A 185 14.32 -1.50 -2.51
C VAL A 185 15.69 -1.00 -2.90
N ILE A 186 16.73 -1.49 -2.21
CA ILE A 186 18.12 -1.19 -2.49
C ILE A 186 18.78 -2.44 -3.10
N VAL A 187 19.48 -2.24 -4.21
CA VAL A 187 20.17 -3.26 -5.00
C VAL A 187 21.54 -2.71 -5.34
N GLU A 188 22.55 -3.15 -4.60
CA GLU A 188 23.93 -2.72 -4.77
C GLU A 188 24.52 -3.18 -6.11
N ASP A 189 24.14 -4.39 -6.56
CA ASP A 189 24.45 -4.94 -7.88
C ASP A 189 23.31 -5.83 -8.43
N ALA A 190 22.59 -5.33 -9.43
CA ALA A 190 21.46 -5.97 -10.07
C ALA A 190 21.85 -7.20 -10.91
N PHE A 191 23.13 -7.31 -11.30
CA PHE A 191 23.62 -8.50 -12.00
C PHE A 191 23.76 -9.70 -11.07
N ASP A 192 24.06 -9.44 -9.79
CA ASP A 192 24.17 -10.48 -8.75
C ASP A 192 22.85 -10.69 -7.99
N ASP A 193 21.92 -9.73 -8.06
CA ASP A 193 20.61 -9.84 -7.41
C ASP A 193 19.68 -10.86 -8.14
N PRO A 194 19.23 -11.93 -7.46
CA PRO A 194 18.37 -12.94 -8.08
C PRO A 194 17.05 -12.42 -8.65
N ARG A 195 16.54 -11.29 -8.13
CA ARG A 195 15.29 -10.64 -8.57
C ARG A 195 15.47 -9.94 -9.92
N PHE A 196 16.66 -9.41 -10.19
CA PHE A 196 16.90 -8.50 -11.31
C PHE A 196 17.94 -8.99 -12.33
N ARG A 197 18.76 -10.00 -12.03
CA ARG A 197 19.83 -10.48 -12.92
C ARG A 197 19.40 -10.90 -14.32
N TRP A 198 18.12 -11.24 -14.50
CA TRP A 198 17.54 -11.61 -15.81
C TRP A 198 16.72 -10.48 -16.45
N ASN A 199 16.68 -9.30 -15.83
CA ASN A 199 15.97 -8.15 -16.35
C ASN A 199 16.68 -7.64 -17.63
N PRO A 200 15.94 -7.35 -18.73
CA PRO A 200 16.51 -6.80 -19.95
C PRO A 200 17.35 -5.53 -19.76
N LEU A 201 17.01 -4.68 -18.78
CA LEU A 201 17.73 -3.44 -18.46
C LEU A 201 19.07 -3.68 -17.74
N VAL A 202 19.28 -4.89 -17.20
CA VAL A 202 20.53 -5.32 -16.57
C VAL A 202 21.43 -6.00 -17.60
N LEU A 203 20.85 -6.89 -18.42
CA LEU A 203 21.58 -7.68 -19.41
C LEU A 203 21.87 -6.93 -20.72
N GLY A 204 21.05 -5.94 -21.05
CA GLY A 204 21.18 -5.08 -22.21
C GLY A 204 21.14 -3.62 -21.81
N ASP A 205 21.18 -2.71 -22.79
CA ASP A 205 21.11 -1.27 -22.55
C ASP A 205 19.92 -0.91 -21.63
N PRO A 206 20.15 -0.11 -20.56
CA PRO A 206 21.35 0.67 -20.27
C PRO A 206 22.39 -0.02 -19.37
N PHE A 207 22.27 -1.33 -19.13
CA PHE A 207 23.16 -2.13 -18.25
C PHE A 207 23.14 -1.66 -16.80
N ILE A 208 21.93 -1.51 -16.23
CA ILE A 208 21.72 -1.14 -14.83
C ILE A 208 22.46 -2.11 -13.90
N ARG A 209 23.29 -1.55 -13.02
CA ARG A 209 23.98 -2.29 -11.95
C ARG A 209 23.49 -1.85 -10.59
N PHE A 210 23.38 -0.57 -10.32
CA PHE A 210 22.84 -0.09 -9.05
C PHE A 210 21.40 0.39 -9.20
N TYR A 211 20.57 0.07 -8.21
CA TYR A 211 19.21 0.60 -8.07
C TYR A 211 18.87 0.86 -6.60
N ALA A 212 18.43 2.07 -6.29
CA ALA A 212 17.74 2.39 -5.05
C ALA A 212 16.38 3.00 -5.38
N GLY A 213 15.30 2.39 -4.91
CA GLY A 213 13.93 2.85 -5.14
C GLY A 213 13.16 3.01 -3.84
N HIS A 214 12.50 4.16 -3.68
CA HIS A 214 11.60 4.42 -2.57
C HIS A 214 10.16 4.54 -3.09
N PRO A 215 9.20 3.76 -2.56
CA PRO A 215 7.79 3.92 -2.95
C PRO A 215 7.26 5.28 -2.47
N LEU A 216 6.51 5.96 -3.34
CA LEU A 216 5.83 7.23 -3.04
C LEU A 216 4.34 6.96 -2.86
N ARG A 217 3.76 7.38 -1.74
CA ARG A 217 2.40 7.03 -1.34
C ARG A 217 1.44 8.22 -1.44
N SER A 218 0.23 7.95 -1.91
CA SER A 218 -0.89 8.88 -1.81
C SER A 218 -1.27 9.11 -0.34
N PRO A 219 -2.14 10.09 -0.01
CA PRO A 219 -2.61 10.33 1.35
C PRO A 219 -3.26 9.09 1.97
N ASP A 220 -3.91 8.26 1.15
CA ASP A 220 -4.57 7.04 1.59
C ASP A 220 -3.60 5.83 1.61
N GLY A 221 -2.29 6.06 1.49
CA GLY A 221 -1.26 5.04 1.67
C GLY A 221 -0.94 4.18 0.44
N TRP A 222 -1.65 4.34 -0.68
CA TRP A 222 -1.40 3.58 -1.91
C TRP A 222 -0.10 4.01 -2.59
N ALA A 223 0.74 3.05 -3.01
CA ALA A 223 1.98 3.35 -3.72
C ALA A 223 1.69 3.79 -5.17
N VAL A 224 1.75 5.11 -5.41
CA VAL A 224 1.42 5.71 -6.71
C VAL A 224 2.64 5.83 -7.63
N GLY A 225 3.84 5.76 -7.06
CA GLY A 225 5.07 6.07 -7.78
C GLY A 225 6.32 5.67 -7.03
N THR A 226 7.46 6.11 -7.56
CA THR A 226 8.77 5.94 -6.90
C THR A 226 9.65 7.16 -7.09
N LEU A 227 10.50 7.44 -6.11
CA LEU A 227 11.75 8.14 -6.33
C LEU A 227 12.81 7.05 -6.49
N CYS A 228 13.62 7.09 -7.54
CA CYS A 228 14.68 6.12 -7.73
C CYS A 228 15.99 6.73 -8.20
N VAL A 229 17.09 6.09 -7.79
CA VAL A 229 18.47 6.39 -8.13
C VAL A 229 19.02 5.16 -8.85
N ILE A 230 19.63 5.37 -10.02
CA ILE A 230 20.10 4.31 -10.90
C ILE A 230 21.54 4.58 -11.31
N ASP A 231 22.33 3.52 -11.41
CA ASP A 231 23.69 3.58 -11.98
C ASP A 231 24.05 2.35 -12.83
N GLN A 232 25.00 2.53 -13.75
CA GLN A 232 25.61 1.47 -14.56
C GLN A 232 26.82 0.82 -13.87
N GLU A 233 27.27 1.38 -12.74
CA GLU A 233 28.27 0.76 -11.87
C GLU A 233 27.63 0.28 -10.55
N PRO A 234 28.07 -0.86 -9.98
CA PRO A 234 27.64 -1.27 -8.64
C PRO A 234 28.01 -0.22 -7.59
N ARG A 235 27.19 -0.08 -6.55
CA ARG A 235 27.43 0.89 -5.47
C ARG A 235 27.05 0.33 -4.12
N THR A 236 27.84 0.67 -3.11
CA THR A 236 27.42 0.52 -1.72
C THR A 236 26.44 1.62 -1.37
N PHE A 237 25.46 1.31 -0.52
CA PHE A 237 24.48 2.29 -0.05
C PHE A 237 24.40 2.19 1.47
N ASP A 238 25.05 3.13 2.17
CA ASP A 238 25.17 3.07 3.62
C ASP A 238 23.98 3.72 4.33
N ALA A 239 24.01 3.70 5.67
CA ALA A 239 22.94 4.26 6.49
C ALA A 239 22.75 5.78 6.32
N GLU A 240 23.80 6.52 5.97
CA GLU A 240 23.70 7.97 5.71
C GLU A 240 23.04 8.20 4.36
N ASP A 241 23.42 7.43 3.34
CA ASP A 241 22.77 7.46 2.03
C ASP A 241 21.29 7.06 2.11
N GLU A 242 20.94 6.02 2.88
CA GLU A 242 19.55 5.62 3.13
C GLU A 242 18.73 6.73 3.81
N ALA A 243 19.30 7.38 4.82
CA ALA A 243 18.62 8.46 5.54
C ALA A 243 18.35 9.67 4.64
N ASP A 244 19.35 10.09 3.85
CA ASP A 244 19.22 11.19 2.89
C ASP A 244 18.20 10.84 1.79
N PHE A 245 18.24 9.61 1.29
CA PHE A 245 17.32 9.14 0.27
C PHE A 245 15.87 9.09 0.77
N HIS A 246 15.67 8.59 1.98
CA HIS A 246 14.36 8.59 2.63
C HIS A 246 13.83 10.01 2.82
N ALA A 247 14.66 10.93 3.31
CA ALA A 247 14.27 12.33 3.48
C ALA A 247 13.82 12.96 2.14
N MET A 248 14.57 12.77 1.07
CA MET A 248 14.20 13.26 -0.27
C MET A 248 12.93 12.59 -0.80
N ALA A 249 12.73 11.29 -0.56
CA ALA A 249 11.50 10.61 -0.95
C ALA A 249 10.27 11.18 -0.22
N LEU A 250 10.39 11.53 1.07
CA LEU A 250 9.34 12.20 1.81
C LEU A 250 9.06 13.61 1.29
N GLU A 251 10.09 14.35 0.87
CA GLU A 251 9.91 15.65 0.20
C GLU A 251 9.12 15.50 -1.11
N VAL A 252 9.46 14.51 -1.95
CA VAL A 252 8.72 14.23 -3.19
C VAL A 252 7.27 13.86 -2.87
N GLN A 253 7.06 12.98 -1.89
CA GLN A 253 5.72 12.55 -1.50
C GLN A 253 4.87 13.72 -1.01
N ALA A 254 5.46 14.67 -0.27
CA ALA A 254 4.76 15.88 0.15
C ALA A 254 4.33 16.75 -1.05
N GLN A 255 5.17 16.88 -2.09
CA GLN A 255 4.81 17.59 -3.33
C GLN A 255 3.71 16.88 -4.12
N LEU A 256 3.70 15.54 -4.08
CA LEU A 256 2.73 14.68 -4.75
C LEU A 256 1.33 14.82 -4.13
N ASN A 257 1.27 15.09 -2.82
CA ASN A 257 0.05 15.17 -2.02
C ASN A 257 -0.41 16.62 -1.75
N ALA A 258 0.21 17.61 -2.39
CA ALA A 258 -0.07 19.05 -2.24
C ALA A 258 -0.99 19.57 -3.35
#